data_AF-A0A9E3RVB3-F1
#
_entry.id   AF-A0A9E3RVB3-F1
#
_cell.length_a   1.000
_cell.length_b   1.000
_cell.length_c   1.000
_cell.angle_alpha   90.00
_cell.angle_beta   90.00
_cell.angle_gamma   90.00
#
_symmetry.space_group_name_H-M   'P 1'
#
loop_
_entity.id
_entity.type
_entity.pdbx_description
1 polymer ?
#
loop_
_entity_poly.entity_id
_entity_poly.type
_entity_poly.pdbx_seq_one_letter_code
_entity_poly.pdbx_strand_id
1 'polypeptide(L)'
;MIHALLFIALCASPDPAPQELLQNPSAEFLYHDAPEHWNVFVEPMQGAEGVPDTETACDGSYSLRLYNPMRYSVEPANNWSQNILQNLGGRTLKVRGSIKTERADEAAIWVQCYRKNPWKVMLQQSSGDTQPVRGTADWTPVELTVPVPQGTDFVVLRCVLKGMGTAWFDALSVIAEPPKEPAADKPADTTDPPKTQVKMPESPTVEQPKPMEGGNDELQQRLQDSQAELRKMNDALRESNEALLRQVKAMQAELDKLRNDVKTFNENAERLKSGDLPNKEQPVVPPSPPLVPHAPSAPENP
;
A
#
# COMPACT_ATOMS: atom_id res chain seq x y z
N MET A 1 -58.81 9.61 45.40
CA MET A 1 -58.83 9.61 43.93
C MET A 1 -58.30 10.97 43.51
N ILE A 2 -57.13 11.17 42.90
CA ILE A 2 -56.41 10.43 41.85
C ILE A 2 -54.91 10.73 42.00
N HIS A 3 -54.04 9.72 41.95
CA HIS A 3 -52.60 9.91 41.79
C HIS A 3 -52.30 10.03 40.28
N ALA A 4 -51.76 11.17 39.86
CA ALA A 4 -51.28 11.36 38.49
C ALA A 4 -49.88 10.73 38.37
N LEU A 5 -49.80 9.58 37.70
CA LEU A 5 -48.56 8.95 37.28
C LEU A 5 -47.98 9.74 36.10
N LEU A 6 -46.87 10.42 36.34
CA LEU A 6 -46.04 11.07 35.33
C LEU A 6 -45.21 9.97 34.63
N PHE A 7 -45.65 9.54 33.45
CA PHE A 7 -44.83 8.72 32.56
C PHE A 7 -43.75 9.60 31.92
N ILE A 8 -42.51 9.47 32.39
CA ILE A 8 -41.34 10.02 31.70
C ILE A 8 -41.04 9.07 30.54
N ALA A 9 -41.42 9.48 29.33
CA ALA A 9 -40.99 8.81 28.11
C ALA A 9 -39.48 9.02 27.93
N LEU A 10 -38.71 7.95 28.09
CA LEU A 10 -37.29 7.92 27.77
C LEU A 10 -37.16 7.98 26.25
N CYS A 11 -36.93 9.17 25.68
CA CYS A 11 -36.61 9.31 24.27
C CYS A 11 -35.23 8.66 24.04
N ALA A 12 -35.20 7.48 23.43
CA ALA A 12 -33.99 6.92 22.87
C ALA A 12 -33.44 7.93 21.84
N SER A 13 -32.22 8.41 22.08
CA SER A 13 -31.54 9.28 21.12
C SER A 13 -31.27 8.43 19.86
N PRO A 14 -31.50 8.96 18.64
CA PRO A 14 -31.10 8.23 17.44
C PRO A 14 -29.60 7.98 17.49
N ASP A 15 -29.18 6.74 17.19
CA ASP A 15 -27.76 6.41 17.08
C ASP A 15 -27.09 7.41 16.12
N PRO A 16 -25.88 7.91 16.46
CA PRO A 16 -25.17 8.79 15.56
C PRO A 16 -25.00 8.10 14.20
N ALA A 17 -25.29 8.82 13.13
CA ALA A 17 -25.15 8.31 11.78
C ALA A 17 -23.72 7.75 11.57
N PRO A 18 -23.56 6.67 10.77
CA PRO A 18 -22.25 6.09 10.55
C PRO A 18 -21.30 7.13 9.96
N GLN A 19 -20.15 7.33 10.63
CA GLN A 19 -19.18 8.34 10.23
C GLN A 19 -18.35 7.84 9.04
N GLU A 20 -18.35 8.60 7.95
CA GLU A 20 -17.43 8.42 6.82
C GLU A 20 -15.99 8.71 7.29
N LEU A 21 -15.08 7.79 6.98
CA LEU A 21 -13.68 7.85 7.39
C LEU A 21 -12.78 8.42 6.29
N LEU A 22 -13.20 8.36 5.03
CA LEU A 22 -12.49 8.98 3.93
C LEU A 22 -12.72 10.49 3.89
N GLN A 23 -11.67 11.20 3.51
CA GLN A 23 -11.70 12.61 3.15
C GLN A 23 -11.75 12.69 1.63
N ASN A 24 -12.63 13.55 1.10
CA ASN A 24 -12.83 13.72 -0.35
C ASN A 24 -13.07 12.38 -1.10
N PRO A 25 -14.04 11.54 -0.68
CA PRO A 25 -14.23 10.20 -1.22
C PRO A 25 -14.56 10.14 -2.73
N SER A 26 -15.18 11.19 -3.27
CA SER A 26 -15.54 11.34 -4.69
C SER A 26 -14.54 12.20 -5.47
N ALA A 27 -13.38 12.54 -4.89
CA ALA A 27 -12.32 13.31 -5.55
C ALA A 27 -12.70 14.73 -6.06
N GLU A 28 -13.83 15.29 -5.58
CA GLU A 28 -14.38 16.56 -6.06
C GLU A 28 -13.55 17.80 -5.69
N PHE A 29 -12.75 17.71 -4.62
CA PHE A 29 -11.91 18.82 -4.17
C PHE A 29 -10.47 18.62 -4.67
N LEU A 30 -9.96 19.56 -5.46
CA LEU A 30 -8.60 19.52 -5.99
C LEU A 30 -7.69 20.55 -5.34
N TYR A 31 -6.43 20.16 -5.09
CA TYR A 31 -5.33 21.04 -4.71
C TYR A 31 -4.14 20.80 -5.63
N HIS A 32 -3.71 21.83 -6.36
CA HIS A 32 -2.66 21.74 -7.40
C HIS A 32 -2.88 20.57 -8.38
N ASP A 33 -4.09 20.49 -8.97
CA ASP A 33 -4.50 19.49 -9.97
C ASP A 33 -4.54 18.03 -9.49
N ALA A 34 -4.44 17.81 -8.18
CA ALA A 34 -4.62 16.49 -7.56
C ALA A 34 -5.78 16.52 -6.55
N PRO A 35 -6.54 15.42 -6.40
CA PRO A 35 -7.58 15.34 -5.38
C PRO A 35 -7.01 15.50 -3.97
N GLU A 36 -7.58 16.42 -3.19
CA GLU A 36 -7.19 16.63 -1.81
C GLU A 36 -7.27 15.33 -1.01
N HIS A 37 -6.27 15.13 -0.13
CA HIS A 37 -6.14 13.96 0.75
C HIS A 37 -5.84 12.62 0.07
N TRP A 38 -5.70 12.59 -1.26
CA TRP A 38 -5.30 11.41 -2.01
C TRP A 38 -3.84 11.47 -2.40
N ASN A 39 -3.13 10.37 -2.18
CA ASN A 39 -1.76 10.18 -2.66
C ASN A 39 -1.77 9.27 -3.87
N VAL A 40 -1.10 9.68 -4.94
CA VAL A 40 -0.89 8.84 -6.12
C VAL A 40 0.50 8.21 -6.09
N PHE A 41 0.56 6.92 -6.42
CA PHE A 41 1.80 6.23 -6.71
C PHE A 41 1.66 5.51 -8.06
N VAL A 42 2.48 5.92 -9.02
CA VAL A 42 2.63 5.27 -10.32
C VAL A 42 4.11 5.02 -10.53
N GLU A 43 4.49 3.75 -10.65
CA GLU A 43 5.86 3.36 -10.96
C GLU A 43 6.26 3.94 -12.33
N PRO A 44 7.43 4.58 -12.45
CA PRO A 44 7.82 5.24 -13.69
C PRO A 44 7.80 4.29 -14.92
N MET A 45 6.89 4.57 -15.84
CA MET A 45 6.80 3.93 -17.16
C MET A 45 6.31 4.98 -18.14
N GLN A 46 6.86 4.98 -19.37
CA GLN A 46 6.45 5.94 -20.39
C GLN A 46 4.94 5.82 -20.66
N GLY A 47 4.21 6.92 -20.40
CA GLY A 47 2.76 7.00 -20.60
C GLY A 47 1.92 6.42 -19.47
N ALA A 48 2.52 5.83 -18.42
CA ALA A 48 1.78 5.47 -17.22
C ALA A 48 1.48 6.72 -16.40
N GLU A 49 0.27 6.84 -15.88
CA GLU A 49 -0.18 8.02 -15.16
C GLU A 49 -1.31 7.72 -14.19
N GLY A 50 -1.46 8.61 -13.20
CA GLY A 50 -2.59 8.64 -12.29
C GLY A 50 -3.02 10.08 -12.12
N VAL A 51 -4.23 10.40 -12.57
CA VAL A 51 -4.78 11.76 -12.60
C VAL A 51 -6.26 11.74 -12.20
N PRO A 52 -6.82 12.85 -11.69
CA PRO A 52 -8.27 13.01 -11.68
C PRO A 52 -8.81 13.07 -13.11
N ASP A 53 -10.01 12.56 -13.33
CA ASP A 53 -10.69 12.55 -14.63
C ASP A 53 -12.08 13.20 -14.50
N THR A 54 -12.39 14.14 -15.39
CA THR A 54 -13.66 14.89 -15.41
C THR A 54 -14.65 14.41 -16.47
N GLU A 55 -14.23 13.55 -17.39
CA GLU A 55 -15.07 13.03 -18.46
C GLU A 55 -15.74 11.72 -18.05
N THR A 56 -15.08 10.95 -17.18
CA THR A 56 -15.55 9.65 -16.70
C THR A 56 -15.74 9.69 -15.19
N ALA A 57 -16.91 10.11 -14.73
CA ALA A 57 -17.31 10.07 -13.31
C ALA A 57 -18.47 9.08 -13.09
N CYS A 58 -18.57 8.51 -11.89
CA CYS A 58 -19.69 7.69 -11.44
C CYS A 58 -20.69 8.54 -10.67
N ASP A 59 -20.18 9.40 -9.78
CA ASP A 59 -20.90 10.40 -9.01
C ASP A 59 -20.15 11.74 -9.13
N GLY A 60 -20.86 12.86 -8.98
CA GLY A 60 -20.24 14.17 -9.08
C GLY A 60 -19.59 14.47 -10.45
N SER A 61 -18.42 15.11 -10.42
CA SER A 61 -17.71 15.63 -11.58
C SER A 61 -16.33 15.02 -11.78
N TYR A 62 -15.81 14.26 -10.81
CA TYR A 62 -14.45 13.70 -10.85
C TYR A 62 -14.43 12.21 -10.55
N SER A 63 -13.42 11.52 -11.07
CA SER A 63 -13.01 10.21 -10.58
C SER A 63 -11.49 10.08 -10.51
N LEU A 64 -11.02 9.08 -9.77
CA LEU A 64 -9.59 8.75 -9.69
C LEU A 64 -9.23 7.83 -10.85
N ARG A 65 -8.43 8.28 -11.82
CA ARG A 65 -7.97 7.45 -12.95
C ARG A 65 -6.56 6.94 -12.73
N LEU A 66 -6.32 5.71 -13.14
CA LEU A 66 -5.00 5.12 -13.36
C LEU A 66 -4.94 4.57 -14.78
N TYR A 67 -3.81 4.75 -15.43
CA TYR A 67 -3.54 4.18 -16.74
C TYR A 67 -2.14 3.61 -16.81
N ASN A 68 -2.06 2.37 -17.29
CA ASN A 68 -0.82 1.66 -17.56
C ASN A 68 -0.81 1.24 -19.04
N PRO A 69 0.03 1.83 -19.90
CA PRO A 69 0.03 1.52 -21.33
C PRO A 69 0.56 0.11 -21.63
N MET A 70 1.38 -0.43 -20.73
CA MET A 70 2.03 -1.74 -20.87
C MET A 70 2.15 -2.41 -19.50
N ARG A 71 2.43 -3.71 -19.52
CA ARG A 71 2.71 -4.48 -18.30
C ARG A 71 4.12 -4.18 -17.79
N TYR A 72 4.25 -4.05 -16.49
CA TYR A 72 5.55 -4.03 -15.82
C TYR A 72 6.16 -5.43 -15.77
N SER A 73 7.49 -5.51 -15.71
CA SER A 73 8.20 -6.78 -15.49
C SER A 73 7.97 -7.33 -14.08
N VAL A 74 7.80 -6.43 -13.10
CA VAL A 74 7.38 -6.71 -11.73
C VAL A 74 6.23 -5.79 -11.41
N GLU A 75 5.12 -6.34 -10.94
CA GLU A 75 3.89 -5.58 -10.68
C GLU A 75 4.06 -4.57 -9.53
N PRO A 76 3.99 -3.25 -9.79
CA PRO A 76 4.17 -2.23 -8.76
C PRO A 76 2.89 -1.96 -7.95
N ALA A 77 1.74 -2.43 -8.41
CA ALA A 77 0.42 -2.09 -7.88
C ALA A 77 0.21 -0.56 -7.84
N ASN A 78 0.25 0.07 -9.02
CA ASN A 78 -0.04 1.50 -9.20
C ASN A 78 -1.40 1.82 -8.57
N ASN A 79 -1.47 2.93 -7.83
CA ASN A 79 -2.62 3.20 -6.99
C ASN A 79 -2.82 4.67 -6.60
N TRP A 80 -4.07 4.98 -6.29
CA TRP A 80 -4.43 6.08 -5.42
C TRP A 80 -4.63 5.57 -3.99
N SER A 81 -4.25 6.35 -2.98
CA SER A 81 -4.33 5.91 -1.59
C SER A 81 -4.64 7.01 -0.58
N GLN A 82 -5.28 6.61 0.51
CA GLN A 82 -5.50 7.46 1.68
C GLN A 82 -5.23 6.70 2.98
N ASN A 83 -4.54 7.38 3.90
CA ASN A 83 -4.30 6.88 5.25
C ASN A 83 -5.43 7.30 6.19
N ILE A 84 -6.06 6.35 6.85
CA ILE A 84 -7.06 6.55 7.89
C ILE A 84 -6.36 6.38 9.24
N LEU A 85 -6.17 7.49 9.95
CA LEU A 85 -5.35 7.59 11.18
C LEU A 85 -6.15 7.45 12.48
N GLN A 86 -7.44 7.10 12.40
CA GLN A 86 -8.28 6.90 13.58
C GLN A 86 -7.97 5.56 14.27
N ASN A 87 -8.27 5.47 15.56
CA ASN A 87 -8.14 4.21 16.30
C ASN A 87 -9.27 3.25 15.92
N LEU A 88 -8.96 2.31 15.03
CA LEU A 88 -9.92 1.34 14.47
C LEU A 88 -9.68 -0.09 14.97
N GLY A 89 -8.73 -0.31 15.90
CA GLY A 89 -8.40 -1.63 16.41
C GLY A 89 -9.63 -2.38 16.95
N GLY A 90 -9.89 -3.57 16.40
CA GLY A 90 -11.04 -4.41 16.76
C GLY A 90 -12.39 -3.97 16.21
N ARG A 91 -12.44 -2.91 15.38
CA ARG A 91 -13.64 -2.51 14.66
C ARG A 91 -13.78 -3.33 13.37
N THR A 92 -14.98 -3.34 12.83
CA THR A 92 -15.22 -3.82 11.47
C THR A 92 -15.45 -2.63 10.57
N LEU A 93 -14.77 -2.58 9.43
CA LEU A 93 -14.99 -1.57 8.40
C LEU A 93 -15.87 -2.13 7.30
N LYS A 94 -16.80 -1.31 6.84
CA LYS A 94 -17.52 -1.51 5.60
C LYS A 94 -16.93 -0.57 4.56
N VAL A 95 -16.35 -1.16 3.52
CA VAL A 95 -15.64 -0.43 2.45
C VAL A 95 -16.40 -0.64 1.16
N ARG A 96 -16.67 0.44 0.43
CA ARG A 96 -17.42 0.45 -0.82
C ARG A 96 -16.75 1.34 -1.85
N GLY A 97 -17.05 1.08 -3.11
CA GLY A 97 -16.68 1.93 -4.23
C GLY A 97 -17.25 1.42 -5.54
N SER A 98 -17.15 2.25 -6.58
CA SER A 98 -17.45 1.88 -7.95
C SER A 98 -16.15 1.86 -8.76
N ILE A 99 -15.99 0.81 -9.57
CA ILE A 99 -14.82 0.64 -10.44
C ILE A 99 -15.28 0.54 -11.89
N LYS A 100 -14.72 1.36 -12.76
CA LYS A 100 -14.86 1.24 -14.21
C LYS A 100 -13.51 0.91 -14.82
N THR A 101 -13.50 0.14 -15.91
CA THR A 101 -12.26 -0.29 -16.56
C THR A 101 -12.34 -0.25 -18.07
N GLU A 102 -11.21 -0.01 -18.71
CA GLU A 102 -11.03 -0.18 -20.15
C GLU A 102 -9.77 -1.00 -20.41
N ARG A 103 -9.95 -2.17 -21.03
CA ARG A 103 -8.86 -3.12 -21.35
C ARG A 103 -7.91 -3.37 -20.17
N ALA A 104 -8.43 -3.33 -18.94
CA ALA A 104 -7.65 -3.50 -17.72
C ALA A 104 -7.36 -4.98 -17.45
N ASP A 105 -6.14 -5.30 -17.04
CA ASP A 105 -5.84 -6.65 -16.56
C ASP A 105 -6.56 -6.93 -15.22
N GLU A 106 -6.48 -6.00 -14.27
CA GLU A 106 -7.16 -6.09 -12.96
C GLU A 106 -7.24 -4.72 -12.26
N ALA A 107 -8.44 -4.35 -11.80
CA ALA A 107 -8.66 -3.22 -10.91
C ALA A 107 -9.39 -3.67 -9.63
N ALA A 108 -8.97 -3.13 -8.48
CA ALA A 108 -9.53 -3.49 -7.19
C ALA A 108 -9.31 -2.40 -6.12
N ILE A 109 -10.14 -2.43 -5.08
CA ILE A 109 -9.93 -1.66 -3.84
C ILE A 109 -9.22 -2.57 -2.83
N TRP A 110 -8.11 -2.10 -2.28
CA TRP A 110 -7.32 -2.80 -1.27
C TRP A 110 -7.42 -2.06 0.06
N VAL A 111 -7.42 -2.83 1.14
CA VAL A 111 -7.35 -2.31 2.50
C VAL A 111 -6.20 -2.99 3.23
N GLN A 112 -5.29 -2.18 3.77
CA GLN A 112 -4.14 -2.64 4.52
C GLN A 112 -4.16 -2.06 5.93
N CYS A 113 -4.09 -2.91 6.95
CA CYS A 113 -3.97 -2.49 8.35
C CYS A 113 -2.51 -2.56 8.77
N TYR A 114 -1.96 -1.48 9.32
CA TYR A 114 -0.55 -1.41 9.72
C TYR A 114 -0.38 -1.28 11.23
N ARG A 115 0.69 -1.87 11.72
CA ARG A 115 1.31 -1.57 13.01
C ARG A 115 2.65 -0.89 12.75
N LYS A 116 2.97 0.16 13.50
CA LYS A 116 4.21 0.93 13.41
C LYS A 116 5.34 0.31 14.22
N ASN A 117 5.03 -0.36 15.33
CA ASN A 117 6.04 -0.96 16.21
C ASN A 117 5.72 -2.42 16.61
N PRO A 118 6.40 -3.43 16.03
CA PRO A 118 7.29 -3.31 14.86
C PRO A 118 6.49 -2.92 13.60
N TRP A 119 7.16 -2.31 12.63
CA TRP A 119 6.52 -1.98 11.35
C TRP A 119 6.07 -3.24 10.64
N LYS A 120 4.75 -3.41 10.46
CA LYS A 120 4.16 -4.63 9.91
C LYS A 120 2.78 -4.37 9.33
N VAL A 121 2.52 -4.98 8.17
CA VAL A 121 1.15 -5.19 7.67
C VAL A 121 0.49 -6.29 8.50
N MET A 122 -0.53 -5.93 9.27
CA MET A 122 -1.32 -6.82 10.12
C MET A 122 -2.37 -7.59 9.32
N LEU A 123 -2.97 -6.93 8.32
CA LEU A 123 -4.00 -7.47 7.45
C LEU A 123 -3.91 -6.79 6.09
N GLN A 124 -4.15 -7.55 5.03
CA GLN A 124 -4.42 -7.04 3.69
C GLN A 124 -5.63 -7.78 3.14
N GLN A 125 -6.60 -7.06 2.61
CA GLN A 125 -7.75 -7.61 1.89
C GLN A 125 -7.99 -6.80 0.61
N SER A 126 -8.51 -7.47 -0.41
CA SER A 126 -8.80 -6.86 -1.71
C SER A 126 -10.21 -7.20 -2.18
N SER A 127 -10.89 -6.24 -2.82
CA SER A 127 -12.13 -6.54 -3.55
C SER A 127 -11.86 -7.50 -4.70
N GLY A 128 -10.63 -7.53 -5.22
CA GLY A 128 -10.20 -8.46 -6.26
C GLY A 128 -10.15 -9.92 -5.81
N ASP A 129 -10.11 -10.20 -4.50
CA ASP A 129 -10.11 -11.58 -3.98
C ASP A 129 -11.49 -12.25 -4.14
N THR A 130 -12.55 -11.45 -4.24
CA THR A 130 -13.93 -11.93 -4.36
C THR A 130 -14.57 -11.55 -5.70
N GLN A 131 -14.32 -10.34 -6.16
CA GLN A 131 -14.88 -9.77 -7.38
C GLN A 131 -13.83 -8.91 -8.11
N PRO A 132 -12.89 -9.54 -8.84
CA PRO A 132 -11.93 -8.81 -9.66
C PRO A 132 -12.63 -8.12 -10.83
N VAL A 133 -12.37 -6.83 -11.04
CA VAL A 133 -12.87 -6.07 -12.20
C VAL A 133 -11.79 -6.08 -13.28
N ARG A 134 -12.11 -6.60 -14.47
CA ARG A 134 -11.16 -6.85 -15.56
C ARG A 134 -11.76 -6.49 -16.92
N GLY A 135 -10.90 -6.39 -17.93
CA GLY A 135 -11.27 -6.11 -19.30
C GLY A 135 -11.83 -4.70 -19.46
N THR A 136 -12.90 -4.59 -20.25
CA THR A 136 -13.68 -3.36 -20.34
C THR A 136 -15.01 -3.61 -19.65
N ALA A 137 -15.22 -2.93 -18.53
CA ALA A 137 -16.44 -3.03 -17.73
C ALA A 137 -16.91 -1.62 -17.36
N ASP A 138 -18.22 -1.40 -17.41
CA ASP A 138 -18.81 -0.16 -16.90
C ASP A 138 -18.74 -0.12 -15.37
N TRP A 139 -19.18 0.98 -14.76
CA TRP A 139 -19.17 1.19 -13.32
C TRP A 139 -19.76 -0.02 -12.56
N THR A 140 -18.86 -0.76 -11.92
CA THR A 140 -19.15 -1.98 -11.18
C THR A 140 -18.99 -1.69 -9.68
N PRO A 141 -20.07 -1.76 -8.89
CA PRO A 141 -19.97 -1.57 -7.46
C PRO A 141 -19.22 -2.76 -6.81
N VAL A 142 -18.35 -2.46 -5.86
CA VAL A 142 -17.62 -3.42 -5.05
C VAL A 142 -17.79 -3.12 -3.56
N GLU A 143 -17.81 -4.16 -2.73
CA GLU A 143 -17.95 -4.05 -1.29
C GLU A 143 -17.00 -5.02 -0.58
N LEU A 144 -16.44 -4.57 0.54
CA LEU A 144 -15.61 -5.36 1.44
C LEU A 144 -16.05 -5.16 2.89
N THR A 145 -15.96 -6.22 3.68
CA THR A 145 -16.07 -6.17 5.14
C THR A 145 -14.71 -6.54 5.73
N VAL A 146 -14.08 -5.59 6.43
CA VAL A 146 -12.69 -5.70 6.91
C VAL A 146 -12.66 -5.73 8.44
N PRO A 147 -12.35 -6.88 9.07
CA PRO A 147 -12.16 -6.95 10.52
C PRO A 147 -10.79 -6.39 10.89
N VAL A 148 -10.74 -5.16 11.40
CA VAL A 148 -9.47 -4.48 11.72
C VAL A 148 -8.83 -5.15 12.93
N PRO A 149 -7.62 -5.74 12.81
CA PRO A 149 -6.98 -6.42 13.93
C PRO A 149 -6.75 -5.47 15.11
N GLN A 150 -6.86 -6.00 16.34
CA GLN A 150 -6.43 -5.28 17.53
C GLN A 150 -4.96 -4.86 17.44
N GLY A 151 -4.65 -3.65 17.91
CA GLY A 151 -3.32 -3.05 17.79
C GLY A 151 -2.94 -2.67 16.36
N THR A 152 -3.92 -2.32 15.52
CA THR A 152 -3.72 -1.58 14.27
C THR A 152 -3.55 -0.10 14.60
N ASP A 153 -2.47 0.51 14.12
CA ASP A 153 -2.17 1.93 14.33
C ASP A 153 -2.80 2.83 13.27
N PHE A 154 -2.95 2.33 12.04
CA PHE A 154 -3.64 3.03 10.95
C PHE A 154 -4.05 2.06 9.85
N VAL A 155 -5.00 2.49 9.03
CA VAL A 155 -5.50 1.75 7.87
C VAL A 155 -5.16 2.53 6.60
N VAL A 156 -4.84 1.82 5.52
CA VAL A 156 -4.61 2.42 4.19
C VAL A 156 -5.64 1.83 3.23
N LEU A 157 -6.45 2.68 2.63
CA LEU A 157 -7.28 2.35 1.47
C LEU A 157 -6.45 2.61 0.21
N ARG A 158 -6.47 1.69 -0.75
CA ARG A 158 -5.82 1.85 -2.05
C ARG A 158 -6.76 1.47 -3.19
N CYS A 159 -6.86 2.32 -4.19
CA CYS A 159 -7.52 2.05 -5.47
C CYS A 159 -6.43 1.60 -6.44
N VAL A 160 -6.39 0.32 -6.79
CA VAL A 160 -5.23 -0.33 -7.41
C VAL A 160 -5.54 -0.77 -8.83
N LEU A 161 -4.64 -0.46 -9.77
CA LEU A 161 -4.57 -1.05 -11.10
C LEU A 161 -3.33 -1.95 -11.19
N LYS A 162 -3.54 -3.23 -11.49
CA LYS A 162 -2.47 -4.19 -11.79
C LYS A 162 -2.48 -4.55 -13.26
N GLY A 163 -1.30 -4.71 -13.84
CA GLY A 163 -1.10 -4.96 -15.25
C GLY A 163 -1.34 -3.72 -16.10
N MET A 164 -1.80 -3.91 -17.33
CA MET A 164 -2.07 -2.81 -18.28
C MET A 164 -3.55 -2.38 -18.29
N GLY A 165 -3.85 -1.29 -18.99
CA GLY A 165 -5.18 -0.76 -19.24
C GLY A 165 -5.50 0.48 -18.40
N THR A 166 -6.78 0.83 -18.34
CA THR A 166 -7.27 1.99 -17.59
C THR A 166 -8.27 1.56 -16.54
N ALA A 167 -8.19 2.15 -15.35
CA ALA A 167 -9.19 1.99 -14.30
C ALA A 167 -9.59 3.34 -13.72
N TRP A 168 -10.87 3.50 -13.44
CA TRP A 168 -11.43 4.65 -12.74
C TRP A 168 -12.09 4.16 -11.46
N PHE A 169 -11.94 4.95 -10.40
CA PHE A 169 -12.48 4.66 -9.07
C PHE A 169 -13.23 5.87 -8.55
N ASP A 170 -14.42 5.65 -8.02
CA ASP A 170 -15.31 6.70 -7.56
C ASP A 170 -16.36 6.15 -6.56
N ALA A 171 -17.19 7.02 -5.99
CA ALA A 171 -18.21 6.71 -4.99
C ALA A 171 -17.65 5.90 -3.81
N LEU A 172 -16.42 6.24 -3.39
CA LEU A 172 -15.70 5.50 -2.36
C LEU A 172 -16.31 5.79 -0.99
N SER A 173 -16.32 4.79 -0.11
CA SER A 173 -16.79 4.99 1.26
C SER A 173 -16.11 4.00 2.19
N VAL A 174 -15.69 4.47 3.36
CA VAL A 174 -15.21 3.61 4.45
C VAL A 174 -15.93 4.03 5.71
N ILE A 175 -16.73 3.12 6.24
CA ILE A 175 -17.51 3.34 7.45
C ILE A 175 -17.08 2.33 8.50
N ALA A 176 -16.78 2.79 9.72
CA ALA A 176 -16.63 1.89 10.86
C ALA A 176 -18.00 1.47 11.37
N GLU A 177 -18.27 0.17 11.38
CA GLU A 177 -19.46 -0.34 12.05
C GLU A 177 -19.38 -0.02 13.55
N PRO A 178 -20.55 0.23 14.20
CA PRO A 178 -20.59 0.34 15.64
C PRO A 178 -20.03 -0.94 16.25
N PRO A 179 -19.33 -0.86 17.40
CA PRO A 179 -18.89 -2.06 18.12
C PRO A 179 -20.11 -2.96 18.32
N LYS A 180 -20.01 -4.22 17.90
CA LYS A 180 -21.07 -5.18 18.19
C LYS A 180 -21.17 -5.26 19.70
N GLU A 181 -22.30 -4.85 20.28
CA GLU A 181 -22.52 -5.02 21.71
C GLU A 181 -22.20 -6.48 22.05
N PRO A 182 -21.39 -6.73 23.10
CA PRO A 182 -21.21 -8.10 23.55
C PRO A 182 -22.61 -8.65 23.80
N ALA A 183 -22.95 -9.75 23.11
CA ALA A 183 -24.24 -10.39 23.27
C ALA A 183 -24.47 -10.55 24.76
N ALA A 184 -25.46 -9.83 25.30
CA ALA A 184 -25.84 -9.98 26.69
C ALA A 184 -26.18 -11.46 26.86
N ASP A 185 -25.32 -12.19 27.58
CA ASP A 185 -25.63 -13.54 27.99
C ASP A 185 -26.99 -13.48 28.66
N LYS A 186 -27.98 -14.12 28.02
CA LYS A 186 -29.29 -14.28 28.63
C LYS A 186 -29.05 -14.94 29.99
N PRO A 187 -29.50 -14.34 31.12
CA PRO A 187 -29.44 -15.02 32.39
C PRO A 187 -30.37 -16.23 32.29
N ALA A 188 -29.79 -17.43 32.34
CA ALA A 188 -30.55 -18.63 32.60
C ALA A 188 -31.09 -18.54 34.04
N ASP A 189 -32.41 -18.49 34.11
CA ASP A 189 -33.22 -18.68 35.31
C ASP A 189 -32.88 -20.00 35.99
N THR A 190 -32.45 -19.99 37.26
CA THR A 190 -33.17 -20.65 38.37
C THR A 190 -32.49 -20.53 39.75
N THR A 191 -33.29 -20.06 40.71
CA THR A 191 -33.33 -20.38 42.17
C THR A 191 -32.36 -19.72 43.19
N ASP A 192 -32.96 -18.88 44.04
CA ASP A 192 -32.54 -18.25 45.32
C ASP A 192 -32.40 -19.25 46.51
N PRO A 193 -31.86 -18.89 47.71
CA PRO A 193 -30.58 -18.26 48.04
C PRO A 193 -29.82 -19.03 49.19
N PRO A 194 -28.61 -18.58 49.60
CA PRO A 194 -28.46 -18.32 51.04
C PRO A 194 -27.82 -16.96 51.33
N LYS A 195 -28.44 -16.26 52.28
CA LYS A 195 -27.92 -15.05 52.92
C LYS A 195 -26.55 -15.35 53.53
N THR A 196 -25.50 -14.72 53.03
CA THR A 196 -24.29 -14.46 53.82
C THR A 196 -23.80 -13.06 53.46
N GLN A 197 -23.92 -12.16 54.43
CA GLN A 197 -23.37 -10.82 54.37
C GLN A 197 -21.85 -10.93 54.23
N VAL A 198 -21.31 -10.43 53.12
CA VAL A 198 -19.90 -10.03 53.04
C VAL A 198 -19.86 -8.57 52.62
N LYS A 199 -19.24 -7.83 53.52
CA LYS A 199 -18.93 -6.40 53.52
C LYS A 199 -18.34 -5.95 52.18
N MET A 200 -18.87 -4.88 51.59
CA MET A 200 -18.27 -4.20 50.44
C MET A 200 -16.81 -3.83 50.74
N PRO A 201 -15.86 -4.07 49.83
CA PRO A 201 -14.68 -3.23 49.76
C PRO A 201 -15.12 -1.85 49.27
N GLU A 202 -14.73 -0.82 50.02
CA GLU A 202 -14.87 0.58 49.62
C GLU A 202 -14.27 0.78 48.22
N SER A 203 -15.03 1.44 47.36
CA SER A 203 -14.56 1.97 46.08
C SER A 203 -13.26 2.76 46.29
N PRO A 204 -12.27 2.66 45.39
CA PRO A 204 -11.14 3.57 45.46
C PRO A 204 -11.69 5.00 45.27
N THR A 205 -11.57 5.79 46.33
CA THR A 205 -11.80 7.23 46.33
C THR A 205 -11.04 7.82 45.15
N VAL A 206 -11.77 8.41 44.20
CA VAL A 206 -11.19 9.33 43.22
C VAL A 206 -10.63 10.49 44.04
N GLU A 207 -9.33 10.48 44.26
CA GLU A 207 -8.60 11.59 44.87
C GLU A 207 -8.81 12.78 43.94
N GLN A 208 -9.61 13.76 44.38
CA GLN A 208 -9.67 15.05 43.72
C GLN A 208 -8.24 15.58 43.63
N PRO A 209 -7.77 16.04 42.45
CA PRO A 209 -6.44 16.58 42.34
C PRO A 209 -6.31 17.76 43.30
N LYS A 210 -5.37 17.65 44.23
CA LYS A 210 -4.90 18.77 45.06
C LYS A 210 -4.58 19.95 44.13
N PRO A 211 -4.77 21.20 44.56
CA PRO A 211 -4.38 22.37 43.77
C PRO A 211 -2.92 22.20 43.33
N MET A 212 -2.69 22.11 42.02
CA MET A 212 -1.34 22.01 41.46
C MET A 212 -0.61 23.35 41.65
N GLU A 213 0.03 23.52 42.79
CA GLU A 213 1.23 24.34 42.86
C GLU A 213 2.36 23.55 42.18
N GLY A 214 2.53 23.75 40.86
CA GLY A 214 3.59 23.09 40.07
C GLY A 214 3.31 22.89 38.57
N GLY A 215 2.11 23.23 38.07
CA GLY A 215 1.67 22.85 36.71
C GLY A 215 2.47 23.44 35.54
N ASN A 216 3.26 24.50 35.73
CA ASN A 216 4.00 25.11 34.64
C ASN A 216 5.30 24.38 34.32
N ASP A 217 6.02 23.90 35.35
CA ASP A 217 7.33 23.25 35.18
C ASP A 217 7.19 21.85 34.58
N GLU A 218 6.14 21.11 34.95
CA GLU A 218 5.87 19.77 34.40
C GLU A 218 5.39 19.83 32.93
N LEU A 219 4.57 20.83 32.58
CA LEU A 219 4.21 21.09 31.18
C LEU A 219 5.42 21.54 30.36
N GLN A 220 6.29 22.35 30.94
CA GLN A 220 7.51 22.82 30.29
C GLN A 220 8.50 21.68 30.08
N GLN A 221 8.61 20.75 31.04
CA GLN A 221 9.41 19.53 30.90
C GLN A 221 8.86 18.62 29.78
N ARG A 222 7.55 18.36 29.76
CA ARG A 222 6.92 17.54 28.70
C ARG A 222 7.09 18.14 27.31
N LEU A 223 7.04 19.46 27.19
CA LEU A 223 7.28 20.15 25.93
C LEU A 223 8.74 20.01 25.48
N GLN A 224 9.69 20.10 26.40
CA GLN A 224 11.12 19.90 26.11
C GLN A 224 11.40 18.46 25.68
N ASP A 225 10.81 17.47 26.37
CA ASP A 225 10.96 16.05 26.04
C ASP A 225 10.39 15.77 24.64
N SER A 226 9.19 16.28 24.35
CA SER A 226 8.57 16.18 23.02
C SER A 226 9.43 16.84 21.92
N GLN A 227 10.03 18.00 22.20
CA GLN A 227 10.94 18.67 21.26
C GLN A 227 12.24 17.89 21.04
N ALA A 228 12.79 17.27 22.09
CA ALA A 228 13.98 16.44 21.99
C ALA A 228 13.72 15.18 21.15
N GLU A 229 12.57 14.54 21.32
CA GLU A 229 12.14 13.41 20.50
C GLU A 229 11.94 13.80 19.03
N LEU A 230 11.29 14.94 18.77
CA LEU A 230 11.12 15.46 17.41
C LEU A 230 12.46 15.75 16.72
N ARG A 231 13.43 16.31 17.45
CA ARG A 231 14.78 16.51 16.92
C ARG A 231 15.45 15.18 16.56
N LYS A 232 15.40 14.21 17.47
CA LYS A 232 15.96 12.87 17.23
C LYS A 232 15.32 12.19 16.02
N MET A 233 14.00 12.31 15.85
CA MET A 233 13.30 11.77 14.68
C MET A 233 13.70 12.48 13.38
N ASN A 234 13.85 13.81 13.40
CA ASN A 234 14.33 14.57 12.24
C ASN A 234 15.77 14.21 11.86
N ASP A 235 16.64 14.00 12.84
CA ASP A 235 18.02 13.58 12.59
C ASP A 235 18.07 12.18 11.96
N ALA A 236 17.29 11.24 12.49
CA ALA A 236 17.17 9.89 11.91
C ALA A 236 16.60 9.92 10.47
N LEU A 237 15.60 10.79 10.22
CA LEU A 237 15.04 10.97 8.88
C LEU A 237 16.08 11.55 7.92
N ARG A 238 16.89 12.50 8.37
CA ARG A 238 17.98 13.08 7.58
C ARG A 238 19.03 12.03 7.23
N GLU A 239 19.45 11.21 8.19
CA GLU A 239 20.38 10.11 7.95
C GLU A 239 19.81 9.10 6.93
N SER A 240 18.52 8.77 7.05
CA SER A 240 17.83 7.90 6.09
C SER A 240 17.80 8.52 4.69
N ASN A 241 17.50 9.81 4.57
CA ASN A 241 17.50 10.52 3.29
C ASN A 241 18.90 10.56 2.67
N GLU A 242 19.95 10.78 3.47
CA GLU A 242 21.34 10.75 3.00
C GLU A 242 21.77 9.34 2.55
N ALA A 243 21.31 8.29 3.23
CA ALA A 243 21.54 6.91 2.80
C ALA A 243 20.83 6.60 1.48
N LEU A 244 19.57 7.02 1.33
CA LEU A 244 18.80 6.86 0.09
C LEU A 244 19.45 7.61 -1.07
N LEU A 245 19.88 8.85 -0.88
CA LEU A 245 20.59 9.62 -1.90
C LEU A 245 21.89 8.93 -2.34
N ARG A 246 22.63 8.31 -1.42
CA ARG A 246 23.81 7.51 -1.76
C ARG A 246 23.44 6.30 -2.60
N GLN A 247 22.36 5.60 -2.26
CA GLN A 247 21.89 4.45 -3.02
C GLN A 247 21.43 4.83 -4.43
N VAL A 248 20.69 5.93 -4.58
CA VAL A 248 20.28 6.46 -5.89
C VAL A 248 21.49 6.79 -6.75
N LYS A 249 22.52 7.44 -6.19
CA LYS A 249 23.76 7.72 -6.92
C LYS A 249 24.51 6.46 -7.34
N ALA A 250 24.56 5.44 -6.48
CA ALA A 250 25.18 4.16 -6.82
C ALA A 250 24.43 3.46 -7.97
N MET A 251 23.10 3.47 -7.92
CA MET A 251 22.25 2.88 -8.96
C MET A 251 22.39 3.62 -10.30
N GLN A 252 22.50 4.95 -10.28
CA GLN A 252 22.77 5.75 -11.48
C GLN A 252 24.12 5.38 -12.11
N ALA A 253 25.17 5.22 -11.29
CA ALA A 253 26.49 4.80 -11.79
C ALA A 253 26.47 3.38 -12.41
N GLU A 254 25.68 2.47 -11.85
CA GLU A 254 25.48 1.14 -12.44
C GLU A 254 24.72 1.21 -13.78
N LEU A 255 23.66 2.04 -13.87
CA LEU A 255 22.94 2.25 -15.11
C LEU A 255 23.82 2.85 -16.21
N ASP A 256 24.69 3.82 -15.87
CA ASP A 256 25.63 4.41 -16.82
C ASP A 256 26.66 3.38 -17.31
N LYS A 257 27.15 2.52 -16.40
CA LYS A 257 28.03 1.41 -16.78
C LYS A 257 27.33 0.45 -17.73
N LEU A 258 26.12 0.02 -17.40
CA LEU A 258 25.36 -0.92 -18.22
C LEU A 258 25.06 -0.33 -19.61
N ARG A 259 24.75 0.96 -19.68
CA ARG A 259 24.53 1.68 -20.94
C ARG A 259 25.78 1.70 -21.82
N ASN A 260 26.95 1.90 -21.21
CA ASN A 260 28.23 1.84 -21.92
C ASN A 260 28.53 0.41 -22.40
N ASP A 261 28.31 -0.60 -21.56
CA ASP A 261 28.52 -2.00 -21.93
C ASP A 261 27.62 -2.42 -23.11
N VAL A 262 26.34 -2.03 -23.09
CA VAL A 262 25.41 -2.25 -24.21
C VAL A 262 25.87 -1.54 -25.48
N LYS A 263 26.36 -0.30 -25.36
CA LYS A 263 26.90 0.44 -26.50
C LYS A 263 28.11 -0.27 -27.12
N THR A 264 29.09 -0.67 -26.30
CA THR A 264 30.28 -1.40 -26.76
C THR A 264 29.90 -2.76 -27.36
N PHE A 265 28.94 -3.46 -26.77
CA PHE A 265 28.44 -4.71 -27.33
C PHE A 265 27.82 -4.50 -28.71
N ASN A 266 26.99 -3.46 -28.87
CA ASN A 266 26.37 -3.13 -30.15
C ASN A 266 27.40 -2.73 -31.21
N GLU A 267 28.39 -1.91 -30.86
CA GLU A 267 29.51 -1.56 -31.74
C GLU A 267 30.30 -2.81 -32.18
N ASN A 268 30.57 -3.74 -31.26
CA ASN A 268 31.23 -5.01 -31.59
C ASN A 268 30.37 -5.90 -32.49
N ALA A 269 29.05 -5.94 -32.26
CA ALA A 269 28.11 -6.67 -33.09
C ALA A 269 28.06 -6.08 -34.52
N GLU A 270 28.07 -4.76 -34.66
CA GLU A 270 28.12 -4.10 -35.97
C GLU A 270 29.46 -4.33 -36.69
N ARG A 271 30.60 -4.32 -35.98
CA ARG A 271 31.91 -4.67 -36.56
C ARG A 271 32.00 -6.11 -37.05
N LEU A 272 31.35 -7.04 -36.33
CA LEU A 272 31.24 -8.44 -36.76
C LEU A 272 30.36 -8.58 -38.01
N LYS A 273 29.28 -7.79 -38.13
CA LYS A 273 28.43 -7.76 -39.33
C LYS A 273 29.13 -7.11 -40.53
N SER A 274 29.97 -6.09 -40.31
CA SER A 274 30.69 -5.39 -41.37
C SER A 274 31.95 -6.11 -41.88
N GLY A 275 32.30 -7.27 -41.30
CA GLY A 275 33.43 -8.10 -41.74
C GLY A 275 34.82 -7.55 -41.40
N ASP A 276 34.91 -6.54 -40.53
CA ASP A 276 36.16 -5.84 -40.24
C ASP A 276 36.82 -6.41 -38.97
N LEU A 277 37.39 -7.62 -39.11
CA LEU A 277 38.14 -8.28 -38.05
C LEU A 277 39.62 -7.81 -38.07
N PRO A 278 40.23 -7.47 -36.91
CA PRO A 278 41.65 -7.22 -36.87
C PRO A 278 42.42 -8.49 -37.26
N ASN A 279 43.36 -8.32 -38.19
CA ASN A 279 44.26 -9.36 -38.68
C ASN A 279 44.93 -10.06 -37.49
N LYS A 280 44.54 -11.31 -37.20
CA LYS A 280 45.31 -12.16 -36.29
C LYS A 280 46.67 -12.37 -36.96
N GLU A 281 47.74 -11.89 -36.34
CA GLU A 281 49.10 -12.29 -36.69
C GLU A 281 49.13 -13.82 -36.80
N GLN A 282 49.32 -14.31 -38.01
CA GLN A 282 49.42 -15.74 -38.27
C GLN A 282 50.75 -16.25 -37.68
N PRO A 283 50.74 -17.35 -36.91
CA PRO A 283 51.99 -17.98 -36.49
C PRO A 283 52.75 -18.45 -37.73
N VAL A 284 54.02 -18.04 -37.87
CA VAL A 284 54.91 -18.50 -38.93
C VAL A 284 55.11 -20.02 -38.77
N VAL A 285 54.51 -20.81 -39.67
CA VAL A 285 54.71 -22.26 -39.72
C VAL A 285 56.03 -22.53 -40.44
N PRO A 286 56.99 -23.29 -39.87
CA PRO A 286 58.22 -23.64 -40.56
C PRO A 286 57.94 -24.59 -41.75
N PRO A 287 58.71 -24.48 -42.86
CA PRO A 287 58.44 -25.25 -44.07
C PRO A 287 58.62 -26.76 -43.86
N SER A 288 57.72 -27.54 -44.46
CA SER A 288 57.72 -29.00 -44.37
C SER A 288 58.97 -29.63 -45.01
N PRO A 289 59.56 -30.68 -44.41
CA PRO A 289 60.73 -31.36 -44.96
C PRO A 289 60.39 -32.12 -46.25
N PRO A 290 61.36 -32.28 -47.18
CA PRO A 290 61.13 -32.86 -48.50
C PRO A 290 60.78 -34.36 -48.45
N LEU A 291 59.82 -34.75 -49.28
CA LEU A 291 59.36 -36.12 -49.47
C LEU A 291 60.48 -37.02 -50.03
N VAL A 292 60.74 -38.13 -49.33
CA VAL A 292 61.66 -39.18 -49.78
C VAL A 292 60.89 -40.17 -50.69
N PRO A 293 61.39 -40.52 -51.89
CA PRO A 293 60.72 -41.47 -52.77
C PRO A 293 60.72 -42.90 -52.21
N HIS A 294 59.56 -43.57 -52.25
CA HIS A 294 59.43 -44.99 -51.93
C HIS A 294 60.17 -45.86 -52.97
N ALA A 295 61.03 -46.77 -52.50
CA ALA A 295 61.64 -47.82 -53.32
C ALA A 295 60.61 -48.92 -53.64
N PRO A 296 60.59 -49.48 -54.86
CA PRO A 296 59.66 -50.53 -55.25
C PRO A 296 60.05 -51.90 -54.66
N SER A 297 59.06 -52.58 -54.09
CA SER A 297 59.13 -53.94 -53.58
C SER A 297 59.51 -54.94 -54.67
N ALA A 298 60.47 -55.82 -54.39
CA ALA A 298 60.91 -56.89 -55.29
C ALA A 298 59.83 -57.98 -55.47
N PRO A 299 59.72 -58.62 -56.64
CA PRO A 299 58.79 -59.72 -56.84
C PRO A 299 59.35 -61.04 -56.30
N GLU A 300 58.50 -61.76 -55.55
CA GLU A 300 58.65 -63.18 -55.20
C GLU A 300 58.56 -64.08 -56.43
N ASN A 301 59.30 -65.19 -56.41
CA ASN A 301 59.06 -66.38 -57.25
C ASN A 301 59.93 -67.55 -56.78
N PRO A 302 59.54 -68.81 -57.09
CA PRO A 302 58.65 -69.68 -56.30
C PRO A 302 59.37 -70.63 -55.33
#